data_AF-A0A927WD92-F1
#
_entry.id   AF-A0A927WD92-F1
#
_cell.length_a   1.000
_cell.length_b   1.000
_cell.length_c   1.000
_cell.angle_alpha   90.00
_cell.angle_beta   90.00
_cell.angle_gamma   90.00
#
_symmetry.space_group_name_H-M   'P 1'
#
loop_
_entity.id
_entity.type
_entity.pdbx_description
1 polymer ?
#
loop_
_entity_poly.entity_id
_entity_poly.type
_entity_poly.pdbx_seq_one_letter_code
_entity_poly.pdbx_strand_id
1 'polypeptide(L)'
;MSNCCGKNICFYYYGEDHLVINLYKYIKQQIENNNYVYLYVDEDIYKLLTNNLDLNERLMIENIKMSSILMSSYNENINSTMISKFFRDLKAKASNSGFWGGCFII
;
A
#
# COMPACT_ATOMS: atom_id res chain seq x y z
N MET A 1 -30.27 -8.46 3.49
CA MET A 1 -29.07 -8.80 4.30
C MET A 1 -27.89 -8.06 3.70
N SER A 2 -27.54 -6.91 4.28
CA SER A 2 -26.44 -6.06 3.82
C SER A 2 -25.16 -6.49 4.54
N ASN A 3 -24.23 -7.10 3.81
CA ASN A 3 -22.88 -7.38 4.29
C ASN A 3 -22.09 -6.07 4.40
N CYS A 4 -22.26 -5.37 5.52
CA CYS A 4 -21.37 -4.30 5.93
C CYS A 4 -20.05 -4.92 6.41
N CYS A 5 -19.15 -5.26 5.48
CA CYS A 5 -17.74 -5.48 5.82
C CYS A 5 -17.11 -4.13 6.20
N GLY A 6 -17.45 -3.64 7.39
CA GLY A 6 -16.68 -2.60 8.05
C GLY A 6 -15.29 -3.17 8.29
N LYS A 7 -14.30 -2.74 7.52
CA LYS A 7 -12.90 -2.93 7.88
C LYS A 7 -12.70 -2.23 9.22
N ASN A 8 -12.61 -3.01 10.29
CA ASN A 8 -12.18 -2.51 11.58
C ASN A 8 -10.74 -2.01 11.42
N ILE A 9 -10.58 -0.69 11.27
CA ILE A 9 -9.29 -0.02 11.44
C ILE A 9 -9.06 0.02 12.96
N CYS A 10 -8.40 -1.01 13.49
CA CYS A 10 -7.91 -0.99 14.86
C CYS A 10 -6.66 -0.11 14.91
N PHE A 11 -6.74 1.01 15.61
CA PHE A 11 -5.57 1.78 16.04
C PHE A 11 -4.79 0.96 17.07
N TYR A 12 -3.86 0.14 16.58
CA TYR A 12 -2.95 -0.62 17.42
C TYR A 12 -1.84 0.32 17.91
N TYR A 13 -1.98 0.82 19.15
CA TYR A 13 -0.88 1.43 19.92
C TYR A 13 0.14 0.35 20.26
N TYR A 14 0.98 0.01 19.29
CA TYR A 14 2.18 -0.77 19.48
C TYR A 14 3.36 0.15 19.16
N GLY A 15 4.46 0.05 19.92
CA GLY A 15 5.68 0.80 19.61
C GLY A 15 6.11 0.59 18.17
N GLU A 16 6.85 1.53 17.60
CA GLU A 16 7.26 1.55 16.19
C GLU A 16 7.78 0.18 15.70
N ASP A 17 8.54 -0.53 16.54
CA ASP A 17 9.09 -1.86 16.24
C ASP A 17 8.02 -2.90 15.88
N HIS A 18 6.95 -2.97 16.66
CA HIS A 18 5.87 -3.93 16.45
C HIS A 18 5.06 -3.61 15.19
N LEU A 19 4.87 -2.33 14.89
CA LEU A 19 4.25 -1.88 13.66
C LEU A 19 5.09 -2.33 12.46
N VAL A 20 6.40 -2.07 12.49
CA VAL A 20 7.34 -2.46 11.43
C VAL A 20 7.36 -3.97 11.23
N ILE A 21 7.43 -4.76 12.31
CA ILE A 21 7.43 -6.23 12.23
C ILE A 21 6.15 -6.75 11.57
N ASN A 22 4.99 -6.19 11.94
CA ASN A 22 3.72 -6.62 11.37
C ASN A 22 3.57 -6.21 9.90
N LEU A 23 4.00 -5.00 9.55
CA LEU A 23 4.06 -4.53 8.17
C LEU A 23 4.96 -5.44 7.32
N TYR A 24 6.16 -5.75 7.81
CA TYR A 24 7.10 -6.63 7.13
C TYR A 24 6.51 -8.01 6.85
N LYS A 25 5.87 -8.64 7.85
CA LYS A 25 5.18 -9.93 7.68
C LYS A 25 4.11 -9.88 6.59
N TYR A 26 3.30 -8.82 6.60
CA TYR A 26 2.25 -8.65 5.60
C TYR A 26 2.83 -8.44 4.20
N ILE A 27 3.89 -7.62 4.06
CA ILE A 27 4.60 -7.40 2.79
C ILE A 27 5.11 -8.73 2.21
N LYS A 28 5.80 -9.54 3.02
CA LYS A 28 6.29 -10.86 2.61
C LYS A 28 5.18 -11.77 2.11
N GLN A 29 4.07 -11.84 2.83
CA GLN A 29 2.91 -12.63 2.42
C GLN A 29 2.36 -12.17 1.06
N GLN A 30 2.34 -10.87 0.77
CA GLN A 30 1.86 -10.36 -0.53
C GLN A 30 2.83 -10.68 -1.67
N ILE A 31 4.13 -10.57 -1.40
CA ILE A 31 5.19 -10.94 -2.34
C ILE A 31 5.13 -12.44 -2.68
N GLU A 32 4.97 -13.30 -1.67
CA GLU A 32 4.80 -14.74 -1.85
C GLU A 32 3.57 -15.09 -2.71
N ASN A 33 2.52 -14.26 -2.64
CA ASN A 33 1.31 -14.37 -3.47
C ASN A 33 1.43 -13.67 -4.83
N ASN A 34 2.64 -13.31 -5.27
CA ASN A 34 2.90 -12.63 -6.55
C ASN A 34 2.10 -11.33 -6.73
N ASN A 35 1.91 -10.58 -5.66
CA ASN A 35 1.32 -9.24 -5.69
C ASN A 35 2.40 -8.17 -5.65
N TYR A 36 2.16 -7.06 -6.35
CA TYR A 36 2.97 -5.86 -6.21
C TYR A 36 2.50 -5.04 -5.00
N VAL A 37 3.42 -4.61 -4.14
CA VAL A 37 3.10 -3.93 -2.90
C VAL A 37 3.33 -2.42 -3.03
N TYR A 38 2.28 -1.64 -2.83
CA TYR A 38 2.35 -0.19 -2.72
C TYR A 38 2.23 0.24 -1.26
N LEU A 39 3.25 0.91 -0.74
CA LEU A 39 3.29 1.44 0.62
C LEU A 39 3.09 2.95 0.61
N TYR A 40 2.37 3.49 1.60
CA TYR A 40 2.39 4.91 1.93
C TYR A 40 2.93 5.06 3.36
N VAL A 41 4.25 5.20 3.48
CA VAL A 41 4.95 5.33 4.76
C VAL A 41 6.11 6.31 4.63
N ASP A 42 6.62 6.79 5.77
CA ASP A 42 7.82 7.63 5.80
C ASP A 42 9.02 6.92 5.18
N GLU A 43 9.92 7.69 4.56
CA GLU A 43 11.09 7.14 3.86
C GLU A 43 11.97 6.26 4.75
N ASP A 44 12.09 6.59 6.03
CA ASP A 44 12.91 5.82 6.97
C ASP A 44 12.28 4.46 7.30
N ILE A 45 10.95 4.42 7.45
CA ILE A 45 10.20 3.17 7.60
C ILE A 45 10.29 2.34 6.33
N TYR A 46 10.16 2.97 5.15
CA TYR A 46 10.30 2.29 3.87
C TYR A 46 11.67 1.66 3.70
N LYS A 47 12.75 2.39 4.02
CA LYS A 47 14.13 1.89 3.98
C LYS A 47 14.31 0.74 4.96
N LEU A 48 13.78 0.86 6.18
CA LEU A 48 13.87 -0.20 7.18
C LEU A 48 13.19 -1.49 6.70
N LEU A 49 11.99 -1.39 6.13
CA LEU A 49 11.25 -2.55 5.59
C LEU A 49 11.98 -3.19 4.40
N THR A 50 12.40 -2.37 3.43
CA THR A 50 13.00 -2.87 2.18
C THR A 50 14.45 -3.36 2.33
N ASN A 51 15.20 -2.84 3.31
CA ASN A 51 16.56 -3.32 3.57
C ASN A 51 16.61 -4.77 4.07
N ASN A 52 15.50 -5.27 4.61
CA ASN A 52 15.38 -6.65 5.07
C ASN A 52 14.86 -7.61 3.98
N LEU A 53 14.48 -7.09 2.80
CA LEU A 53 14.08 -7.88 1.64
C LEU A 53 15.28 -8.24 0.77
N ASP A 54 15.19 -9.36 0.06
CA ASP A 54 16.18 -9.72 -0.96
C ASP A 54 16.05 -8.86 -2.25
N LEU A 55 16.98 -9.02 -3.18
CA LEU A 55 17.04 -8.20 -4.40
C LEU A 55 15.80 -8.32 -5.28
N ASN A 56 15.20 -9.51 -5.39
CA ASN A 56 14.02 -9.72 -6.23
C ASN A 56 12.78 -9.15 -5.52
N GLU A 57 12.67 -9.36 -4.22
CA GLU A 57 11.56 -8.86 -3.41
C GLU A 57 11.50 -7.33 -3.39
N ARG A 58 12.66 -6.66 -3.38
CA ARG A 58 12.74 -5.19 -3.50
C ARG A 58 12.17 -4.66 -4.82
N LEU A 59 12.13 -5.47 -5.88
CA LEU A 59 11.52 -5.06 -7.15
C LEU A 59 10.00 -5.14 -7.13
N MET A 60 9.41 -5.79 -6.12
CA MET A 60 7.96 -6.01 -5.98
C MET A 60 7.29 -5.02 -5.03
N ILE A 61 8.00 -3.98 -4.62
CA ILE A 61 7.53 -2.99 -3.65
C ILE A 61 7.90 -1.56 -4.06
N GLU A 62 6.97 -0.63 -3.84
CA GLU A 62 7.14 0.80 -4.16
C GLU A 62 6.52 1.67 -3.06
N ASN A 63 7.24 2.73 -2.62
CA ASN A 63 6.67 3.78 -1.78
C ASN A 63 5.94 4.81 -2.66
N ILE A 64 4.63 4.90 -2.52
CA ILE A 64 3.80 5.82 -3.30
C ILE A 64 3.67 7.18 -2.61
N LYS A 65 3.59 8.25 -3.39
CA LYS A 65 3.36 9.61 -2.89
C LYS A 65 1.92 10.02 -3.18
N MET A 66 1.14 10.27 -2.14
CA MET A 66 -0.29 10.61 -2.27
C MET A 66 -0.58 12.12 -2.18
N SER A 67 0.43 12.92 -1.86
CA SER A 67 0.32 14.37 -1.66
C SER A 67 -0.21 15.12 -2.88
N SER A 68 0.12 14.68 -4.09
CA SER A 68 -0.37 15.29 -5.34
C SER A 68 -1.85 15.01 -5.63
N ILE A 69 -2.44 13.98 -5.02
CA ILE A 69 -3.81 13.52 -5.29
C ILE A 69 -4.81 14.13 -4.30
N LEU A 70 -4.39 14.34 -3.05
CA LEU A 70 -5.24 14.86 -1.99
C LEU A 70 -5.42 16.39 -2.03
N MET A 71 -4.48 17.12 -2.65
CA MET A 71 -4.46 18.60 -2.63
C MET A 71 -5.07 19.26 -3.87
N SER A 72 -5.58 18.49 -4.83
CA SER A 72 -5.99 19.05 -6.13
C SER A 72 -7.37 19.72 -6.11
N SER A 73 -8.23 19.46 -5.11
CA SER A 73 -9.51 20.15 -4.98
C SER A 73 -10.04 20.21 -3.54
N TYR A 74 -10.77 21.27 -3.20
CA TYR A 74 -11.57 21.37 -1.97
C TYR A 74 -12.87 20.54 -2.03
N ASN A 75 -13.13 19.87 -3.15
CA ASN A 75 -14.36 19.12 -3.37
C ASN A 75 -14.13 17.63 -3.10
N GLU A 76 -14.72 17.12 -2.02
CA GLU A 76 -14.58 15.74 -1.58
C GLU A 76 -14.93 14.71 -2.66
N ASN A 77 -15.94 14.97 -3.49
CA ASN A 77 -16.35 14.07 -4.57
C ASN A 77 -15.28 13.98 -5.66
N ILE A 78 -14.68 15.12 -6.03
CA ILE A 78 -13.60 15.17 -7.02
C ILE A 78 -12.38 14.42 -6.48
N ASN A 79 -12.01 14.64 -5.22
CA ASN A 79 -10.89 13.94 -4.57
C ASN A 79 -11.13 12.42 -4.53
N SER A 80 -12.33 11.97 -4.15
CA SER A 80 -12.69 10.54 -4.14
C SER A 80 -12.56 9.90 -5.53
N THR A 81 -12.98 10.62 -6.57
CA THR A 81 -12.88 10.14 -7.96
C THR A 81 -11.42 10.05 -8.40
N MET A 82 -10.59 11.03 -8.04
CA MET A 82 -9.15 11.03 -8.34
C MET A 82 -8.40 9.93 -7.61
N ILE A 83 -8.67 9.73 -6.32
CA ILE A 83 -8.10 8.64 -5.51
C ILE A 83 -8.47 7.28 -6.11
N SER A 84 -9.74 7.09 -6.48
CA SER A 84 -10.22 5.85 -7.09
C SER A 84 -9.53 5.57 -8.44
N LYS A 85 -9.35 6.62 -9.26
CA LYS A 85 -8.62 6.52 -10.52
C LYS A 85 -7.15 6.14 -10.27
N PHE A 86 -6.49 6.81 -9.34
CA PHE A 86 -5.09 6.54 -8.99
C PHE A 86 -4.86 5.08 -8.58
N PHE A 87 -5.68 4.55 -7.66
CA PHE A 87 -5.56 3.15 -7.26
C PHE A 87 -5.84 2.17 -8.39
N ARG A 88 -6.79 2.49 -9.28
CA ARG A 88 -7.07 1.67 -10.46
C ARG A 88 -5.88 1.64 -11.41
N ASP A 89 -5.26 2.79 -11.65
CA ASP A 89 -4.11 2.91 -12.55
C ASP A 89 -2.89 2.14 -12.00
N LEU A 90 -2.65 2.19 -10.67
CA LEU A 90 -1.61 1.40 -10.01
C LEU A 90 -1.88 -0.12 -10.05
N LYS A 91 -3.13 -0.55 -9.88
CA LYS A 91 -3.50 -1.96 -10.07
C LYS A 91 -3.22 -2.42 -11.51
N ALA A 92 -3.61 -1.62 -12.49
CA ALA A 92 -3.36 -1.92 -13.90
C ALA A 92 -1.86 -2.00 -14.21
N LYS A 93 -1.04 -1.06 -13.67
CA LYS A 93 0.42 -1.09 -13.78
C LYS A 93 1.01 -2.41 -13.27
N ALA A 94 0.57 -2.86 -12.09
CA ALA A 94 1.03 -4.12 -11.51
C ALA A 94 0.64 -5.33 -12.38
N SER A 95 -0.63 -5.42 -12.81
CA SER A 95 -1.09 -6.51 -13.65
C SER A 95 -0.38 -6.57 -15.01
N ASN A 96 -0.14 -5.41 -15.65
CA ASN A 96 0.60 -5.33 -16.90
C ASN A 96 2.07 -5.75 -16.75
N SER A 97 2.59 -5.76 -15.53
CA SER A 97 3.95 -6.20 -15.21
C SER A 97 4.01 -7.69 -14.80
N GLY A 98 2.90 -8.43 -14.88
CA GLY A 98 2.84 -9.86 -14.60
C GLY A 98 2.45 -10.25 -13.17
N PHE A 99 2.13 -9.26 -12.31
CA PHE A 99 1.64 -9.51 -10.96
C PHE A 99 0.13 -9.80 -10.94
N TRP A 100 -0.35 -10.56 -9.96
CA TRP A 100 -1.78 -10.86 -9.83
C TRP A 100 -2.61 -9.62 -9.46
N GLY A 101 -1.99 -8.63 -8.83
CA GLY A 101 -2.59 -7.33 -8.59
C GLY A 101 -1.66 -6.38 -7.82
N GLY A 102 -2.18 -5.20 -7.53
CA GLY A 102 -1.57 -4.23 -6.61
C GLY A 102 -2.22 -4.30 -5.22
N CYS A 103 -1.43 -4.59 -4.20
CA CYS A 103 -1.82 -4.49 -2.80
C CYS A 103 -1.42 -3.12 -2.25
N PHE A 104 -2.29 -2.50 -1.45
CA PHE A 104 -2.06 -1.16 -0.90
C PHE A 104 -2.03 -1.22 0.62
N ILE A 105 -0.98 -0.64 1.21
CA ILE A 105 -0.85 -0.44 2.65
C ILE A 105 -0.69 1.08 2.84
N ILE A 106 -1.74 1.69 3.41
CA ILE A 106 -1.92 3.15 3.51
C ILE A 106 -2.29 3.49 4.94
#